data_AF-A0A8J8K7X0-F1
#
_entry.id   AF-A0A8J8K7X0-F1
#
_cell.length_a   1.000
_cell.length_b   1.000
_cell.length_c   1.000
_cell.angle_alpha   90.00
_cell.angle_beta   90.00
_cell.angle_gamma   90.00
#
_symmetry.space_group_name_H-M   'P 1'
#
loop_
_entity.id
_entity.type
_entity.pdbx_description
1 polymer ?
#
loop_
_entity_poly.entity_id
_entity_poly.type
_entity_poly.pdbx_seq_one_letter_code
_entity_poly.pdbx_strand_id
1 'polypeptide(L)'
;MYGYIILRDIPKKEAQLDVAVYEIKGGFRGFAEVKPGIHYVTVKDDGQMVDGFWCEVKSNDAVIKKYDYQSKSFVDCDVEEHFRYKDMAVSGAMNKSLIPVMEASHSLVQSWIDLTFHLKFENFPFSINKEEPITPPTNLTPKELEEWYLTTFKSRFEQAFQDTHNRDMFSFFEEIQFAFISYVLFKDEEAHDRYFYLIQAVYNAGERSVTNAPGFFSGFFDILLKHFDTIKAEDFSPDNRLIANLSNLLEDMEDSGIEPLTEKARNFKEHLDRRGIQI
;
A
#
# COMPACT_ATOMS: atom_id res chain seq x y z
N MET A 1 -16.20 -15.91 4.40
CA MET A 1 -16.91 -15.96 3.11
C MET A 1 -15.99 -15.32 2.07
N TYR A 2 -15.93 -15.85 0.86
CA TYR A 2 -14.98 -15.43 -0.19
C TYR A 2 -15.73 -14.93 -1.42
N GLY A 3 -15.02 -14.22 -2.30
CA GLY A 3 -15.49 -13.84 -3.63
C GLY A 3 -14.68 -14.49 -4.75
N TYR A 4 -14.94 -14.03 -5.97
CA TYR A 4 -14.36 -14.56 -7.19
C TYR A 4 -13.89 -13.43 -8.10
N ILE A 5 -12.86 -13.71 -8.90
CA ILE A 5 -12.44 -12.86 -10.00
C ILE A 5 -12.41 -13.71 -11.26
N ILE A 6 -13.16 -13.32 -12.29
CA ILE A 6 -13.30 -14.05 -13.53
C ILE A 6 -12.65 -13.25 -14.66
N LEU A 7 -11.71 -13.90 -15.34
CA LEU A 7 -10.90 -13.32 -16.39
C LEU A 7 -11.23 -13.99 -17.74
N ARG A 8 -11.76 -13.19 -18.64
CA ARG A 8 -12.19 -13.60 -19.99
C ARG A 8 -11.13 -13.22 -21.01
N ASP A 9 -10.93 -14.12 -21.97
CA ASP A 9 -10.08 -13.90 -23.14
C ASP A 9 -8.63 -13.48 -22.86
N ILE A 10 -8.09 -13.77 -21.68
CA ILE A 10 -6.70 -13.46 -21.34
C ILE A 10 -5.67 -14.37 -22.05
N PRO A 11 -4.43 -13.89 -22.25
CA PRO A 11 -3.29 -14.74 -22.59
C PRO A 11 -3.11 -15.88 -21.58
N LYS A 12 -2.75 -17.07 -22.05
CA LYS A 12 -2.63 -18.28 -21.21
C LYS A 12 -1.17 -18.58 -20.85
N LYS A 13 -0.52 -17.64 -20.18
CA LYS A 13 0.87 -17.78 -19.72
C LYS A 13 0.99 -17.56 -18.23
N GLU A 14 0.69 -16.36 -17.78
CA GLU A 14 0.88 -15.94 -16.40
C GLU A 14 -0.19 -14.92 -16.03
N ALA A 15 -0.71 -15.01 -14.82
CA ALA A 15 -1.63 -14.05 -14.22
C ALA A 15 -1.13 -13.70 -12.83
N GLN A 16 -1.22 -12.43 -12.47
CA GLN A 16 -0.91 -11.95 -11.14
C GLN A 16 -2.19 -11.45 -10.48
N LEU A 17 -2.39 -11.88 -9.25
CA LEU A 17 -3.35 -11.31 -8.33
C LEU A 17 -2.54 -10.75 -7.18
N ASP A 18 -2.62 -9.44 -6.98
CA ASP A 18 -1.95 -8.71 -5.92
C ASP A 18 -0.43 -8.89 -6.02
N VAL A 19 0.22 -9.41 -4.97
CA VAL A 19 1.65 -9.75 -4.96
C VAL A 19 1.94 -11.17 -5.47
N ALA A 20 0.91 -11.98 -5.73
CA ALA A 20 1.05 -13.39 -6.10
C ALA A 20 0.98 -13.60 -7.62
N VAL A 21 2.02 -14.25 -8.16
CA VAL A 21 2.14 -14.57 -9.58
C VAL A 21 1.86 -16.06 -9.80
N TYR A 22 1.02 -16.37 -10.78
CA TYR A 22 0.58 -17.72 -11.09
C TYR A 22 0.87 -18.05 -12.56
N GLU A 23 1.55 -19.18 -12.78
CA GLU A 23 1.57 -19.81 -14.10
C GLU A 23 0.20 -20.38 -14.43
N ILE A 24 -0.35 -20.00 -15.59
CA ILE A 24 -1.70 -20.41 -16.00
C ILE A 24 -1.67 -21.19 -17.32
N LYS A 25 -2.60 -22.13 -17.46
CA LYS A 25 -2.70 -23.02 -18.62
C LYS A 25 -4.07 -22.91 -19.30
N GLY A 26 -4.22 -23.62 -20.42
CA GLY A 26 -5.51 -23.75 -21.11
C GLY A 26 -6.62 -24.20 -20.16
N GLY A 27 -7.74 -23.48 -20.16
CA GLY A 27 -8.85 -23.72 -19.24
C GLY A 27 -8.90 -22.76 -18.04
N PHE A 28 -7.82 -22.04 -17.71
CA PHE A 28 -7.85 -21.03 -16.65
C PHE A 28 -8.87 -19.91 -16.96
N ARG A 29 -9.68 -19.57 -15.95
CA ARG A 29 -10.75 -18.57 -16.00
C ARG A 29 -10.69 -17.52 -14.88
N GLY A 30 -9.70 -17.56 -13.99
CA GLY A 30 -9.56 -16.59 -12.91
C GLY A 30 -9.30 -17.24 -11.55
N PHE A 31 -9.78 -16.57 -10.50
CA PHE A 31 -9.45 -16.85 -9.11
C PHE A 31 -10.71 -17.11 -8.29
N ALA A 32 -10.64 -18.12 -7.43
CA ALA A 32 -11.64 -18.45 -6.42
C ALA A 32 -11.04 -18.25 -5.03
N GLU A 33 -11.90 -18.20 -4.02
CA GLU A 33 -11.50 -17.99 -2.61
C GLU A 33 -10.82 -16.64 -2.38
N VAL A 34 -11.11 -15.64 -3.22
CA VAL A 34 -10.54 -14.30 -3.07
C VAL A 34 -11.15 -13.64 -1.83
N LYS A 35 -10.30 -13.13 -0.94
CA LYS A 35 -10.76 -12.44 0.26
C LYS A 35 -11.52 -11.16 -0.13
N PRO A 36 -12.55 -10.76 0.62
CA PRO A 36 -13.19 -9.47 0.35
C PRO A 36 -12.21 -8.32 0.58
N GLY A 37 -12.24 -7.32 -0.30
CA GLY A 37 -11.32 -6.19 -0.23
C GLY A 37 -10.89 -5.70 -1.61
N ILE A 38 -9.84 -4.89 -1.61
CA ILE A 38 -9.28 -4.28 -2.82
C ILE A 38 -8.22 -5.22 -3.38
N HIS A 39 -8.23 -5.42 -4.69
CA HIS A 39 -7.30 -6.28 -5.38
C HIS A 39 -6.78 -5.62 -6.64
N TYR A 40 -5.57 -6.01 -7.05
CA TYR A 40 -5.00 -5.65 -8.34
C TYR A 40 -4.79 -6.91 -9.17
N VAL A 41 -5.21 -6.89 -10.43
CA VAL A 41 -5.09 -8.04 -11.32
C VAL A 41 -4.46 -7.65 -12.63
N THR A 42 -3.44 -8.39 -13.04
CA THR A 42 -2.79 -8.23 -14.34
C THR A 42 -2.42 -9.60 -14.94
N VAL A 43 -2.10 -9.61 -16.23
CA VAL A 43 -1.72 -10.81 -16.99
C VAL A 43 -0.50 -10.52 -17.84
N LYS A 44 0.21 -11.57 -18.20
CA LYS A 44 1.37 -11.49 -19.09
C LYS A 44 0.95 -11.63 -20.55
N ASP A 45 1.13 -10.58 -21.32
CA ASP A 45 0.96 -10.57 -22.77
C ASP A 45 2.29 -10.27 -23.46
N ASP A 46 2.60 -10.96 -24.56
CA ASP A 46 3.87 -10.77 -25.30
C ASP A 46 5.16 -10.80 -24.45
N GLY A 47 5.13 -11.49 -23.30
CA GLY A 47 6.28 -11.65 -22.41
C GLY A 47 6.41 -10.57 -21.34
N GLN A 48 5.50 -9.59 -21.29
CA GLN A 48 5.47 -8.52 -20.29
C GLN A 48 4.14 -8.50 -19.54
N MET A 49 4.16 -8.06 -18.29
CA MET A 49 2.91 -7.77 -17.57
C MET A 49 2.30 -6.51 -18.17
N VAL A 50 1.02 -6.57 -18.52
CA VAL A 50 0.29 -5.42 -19.07
C VAL A 50 -0.32 -4.59 -17.94
N ASP A 51 -0.86 -3.42 -18.28
CA ASP A 51 -1.62 -2.63 -17.32
C ASP A 51 -2.85 -3.43 -16.86
N GLY A 52 -2.86 -3.71 -15.56
CA GLY A 52 -3.94 -4.42 -14.89
C GLY A 52 -5.14 -3.55 -14.56
N PHE A 53 -5.96 -4.03 -13.66
CA PHE A 53 -7.08 -3.26 -13.11
C PHE A 53 -7.18 -3.45 -11.60
N TRP A 54 -7.63 -2.38 -10.94
CA TRP A 54 -8.05 -2.43 -9.55
C TRP A 54 -9.52 -2.83 -9.46
N CYS A 55 -9.88 -3.63 -8.46
CA CYS A 55 -11.27 -3.97 -8.19
C CYS A 55 -11.54 -4.18 -6.70
N GLU A 56 -12.79 -3.97 -6.30
CA GLU A 56 -13.31 -4.41 -5.00
C GLU A 56 -14.00 -5.77 -5.17
N VAL A 57 -13.56 -6.77 -4.41
CA VAL A 57 -14.21 -8.08 -4.31
C VAL A 57 -15.09 -8.10 -3.06
N LYS A 58 -16.36 -8.49 -3.24
CA LYS A 58 -17.31 -8.67 -2.14
C LYS A 58 -17.51 -10.15 -1.83
N SER A 59 -17.95 -10.42 -0.60
CA SER A 59 -18.31 -11.79 -0.19
C SER A 59 -19.42 -12.34 -1.05
N ASN A 60 -19.24 -13.57 -1.55
CA ASN A 60 -20.19 -14.27 -2.41
C ASN A 60 -20.57 -13.48 -3.68
N ASP A 61 -19.61 -12.73 -4.21
CA ASP A 61 -19.75 -11.98 -5.45
C ASP A 61 -18.58 -12.29 -6.40
N ALA A 62 -18.74 -11.91 -7.67
CA ALA A 62 -17.74 -12.12 -8.70
C ALA A 62 -17.46 -10.80 -9.44
N VAL A 63 -16.18 -10.45 -9.56
CA VAL A 63 -15.71 -9.41 -10.50
C VAL A 63 -15.41 -10.08 -11.83
N ILE A 64 -15.99 -9.58 -12.93
CA ILE A 64 -15.80 -10.18 -14.26
C ILE A 64 -15.19 -9.13 -15.18
N LYS A 65 -14.00 -9.43 -15.73
CA LYS A 65 -13.32 -8.59 -16.72
C LYS A 65 -12.93 -9.40 -17.95
N LYS A 66 -12.94 -8.74 -19.10
CA LYS A 66 -12.47 -9.29 -20.37
C LYS A 66 -11.23 -8.55 -20.81
N TYR A 67 -10.25 -9.29 -21.31
CA TYR A 67 -9.06 -8.70 -21.92
C TYR A 67 -9.33 -8.39 -23.40
N ASP A 68 -9.11 -7.15 -23.79
CA ASP A 68 -9.17 -6.71 -25.18
C ASP A 68 -7.75 -6.65 -25.76
N TYR A 69 -7.46 -7.52 -26.73
CA TYR A 69 -6.15 -7.60 -27.40
C TYR A 69 -5.84 -6.39 -28.27
N GLN A 70 -6.85 -5.61 -28.69
CA GLN A 70 -6.63 -4.43 -29.53
C GLN A 70 -6.15 -3.24 -28.69
N SER A 71 -6.82 -2.97 -27.57
CA SER A 71 -6.43 -1.91 -26.63
C SER A 71 -5.39 -2.35 -25.61
N LYS A 72 -5.09 -3.65 -25.53
CA LYS A 72 -4.24 -4.28 -24.51
C LYS A 72 -4.67 -3.96 -23.08
N SER A 73 -5.98 -3.88 -22.84
CA SER A 73 -6.55 -3.49 -21.55
C SER A 73 -7.71 -4.39 -21.12
N PHE A 74 -8.03 -4.34 -19.83
CA PHE A 74 -9.22 -5.00 -19.29
C PHE A 74 -10.46 -4.11 -19.42
N VAL A 75 -11.52 -4.67 -19.98
CA VAL A 75 -12.82 -4.02 -20.15
C VAL A 75 -13.92 -4.79 -19.42
N ASP A 76 -15.01 -4.10 -19.10
CA ASP A 76 -16.20 -4.74 -18.59
C ASP A 76 -16.87 -5.60 -19.67
N CYS A 77 -17.41 -6.74 -19.26
CA CYS A 77 -18.27 -7.54 -20.13
C CYS A 77 -19.64 -6.86 -20.30
N ASP A 78 -20.39 -7.27 -21.33
CA ASP A 78 -21.81 -6.92 -21.39
C ASP A 78 -22.58 -7.51 -20.20
N VAL A 79 -23.79 -6.97 -19.98
CA VAL A 79 -24.63 -7.28 -18.82
C VAL A 79 -25.02 -8.76 -18.78
N GLU A 80 -25.31 -9.37 -19.93
CA GLU A 80 -25.73 -10.77 -20.00
C GLU A 80 -24.56 -11.70 -19.64
N GLU A 81 -23.39 -11.45 -20.22
CA GLU A 81 -22.18 -12.19 -19.91
C GLU A 81 -21.78 -12.03 -18.44
N HIS A 82 -21.88 -10.82 -17.90
CA HIS A 82 -21.58 -10.54 -16.49
C HIS A 82 -22.43 -11.43 -15.56
N PHE A 83 -23.77 -11.41 -15.72
CA PHE A 83 -24.65 -12.22 -14.88
C PHE A 83 -24.41 -13.72 -15.06
N ARG A 84 -24.24 -14.18 -16.30
CA ARG A 84 -23.95 -15.59 -16.57
C ARG A 84 -22.68 -16.07 -15.84
N TYR A 85 -21.57 -15.35 -15.97
CA TYR A 85 -20.31 -15.75 -15.33
C TYR A 85 -20.34 -15.60 -13.82
N LYS A 86 -21.05 -14.60 -13.30
CA LYS A 86 -21.30 -14.47 -11.86
C LYS A 86 -22.03 -15.69 -11.29
N ASP A 87 -23.14 -16.09 -11.92
CA ASP A 87 -23.91 -17.27 -11.48
C ASP A 87 -23.08 -18.56 -11.56
N MET A 88 -22.30 -18.72 -12.63
CA MET A 88 -21.41 -19.88 -12.79
C MET A 88 -20.29 -19.93 -11.75
N ALA A 89 -19.73 -18.78 -11.36
CA ALA A 89 -18.71 -18.69 -10.33
C ALA A 89 -19.30 -19.00 -8.95
N VAL A 90 -20.39 -18.34 -8.58
CA VAL A 90 -21.05 -18.48 -7.27
C VAL A 90 -21.64 -19.87 -7.06
N SER A 91 -22.17 -20.52 -8.12
CA SER A 91 -22.65 -21.90 -8.05
C SER A 91 -21.55 -22.96 -7.98
N GLY A 92 -20.28 -22.56 -8.15
CA GLY A 92 -19.13 -23.47 -8.17
C GLY A 92 -18.94 -24.23 -9.49
N ALA A 93 -19.76 -23.96 -10.52
CA ALA A 93 -19.64 -24.59 -11.83
C ALA A 93 -18.27 -24.32 -12.49
N MET A 94 -17.58 -23.24 -12.09
CA MET A 94 -16.27 -22.86 -12.60
C MET A 94 -15.09 -23.37 -11.77
N ASN A 95 -15.28 -24.02 -10.61
CA ASN A 95 -14.20 -24.28 -9.65
C ASN A 95 -12.98 -25.00 -10.24
N LYS A 96 -13.18 -25.93 -11.19
CA LYS A 96 -12.07 -26.63 -11.86
C LYS A 96 -11.19 -25.72 -12.75
N SER A 97 -11.69 -24.54 -13.08
CA SER A 97 -11.06 -23.55 -13.97
C SER A 97 -10.54 -22.33 -13.22
N LEU A 98 -10.71 -22.29 -11.89
CA LEU A 98 -10.30 -21.20 -11.03
C LEU A 98 -9.17 -21.67 -10.12
N ILE A 99 -8.21 -20.80 -9.84
CA ILE A 99 -7.19 -21.06 -8.83
C ILE A 99 -7.78 -20.69 -7.45
N PRO A 100 -7.85 -21.62 -6.48
CA PRO A 100 -8.21 -21.31 -5.09
C PRO A 100 -7.04 -20.60 -4.42
N VAL A 101 -7.11 -19.27 -4.30
CA VAL A 101 -5.94 -18.46 -3.93
C VAL A 101 -5.48 -18.66 -2.49
N MET A 102 -6.40 -19.01 -1.59
CA MET A 102 -6.07 -19.29 -0.19
C MET A 102 -5.28 -20.59 -0.04
N GLU A 103 -5.57 -21.60 -0.86
CA GLU A 103 -4.81 -22.86 -0.89
C GLU A 103 -3.47 -22.67 -1.59
N ALA A 104 -3.46 -21.94 -2.72
CA ALA A 104 -2.27 -21.79 -3.55
C ALA A 104 -1.21 -20.85 -2.95
N SER A 105 -1.63 -19.76 -2.30
CA SER A 105 -0.74 -18.64 -1.95
C SER A 105 -1.12 -17.97 -0.62
N HIS A 106 -1.48 -18.74 0.40
CA HIS A 106 -2.00 -18.23 1.68
C HIS A 106 -1.22 -17.05 2.27
N SER A 107 0.11 -17.18 2.40
CA SER A 107 0.96 -16.15 2.99
C SER A 107 0.95 -14.85 2.19
N LEU A 108 1.01 -14.94 0.86
CA LEU A 108 0.98 -13.79 -0.04
C LEU A 108 -0.38 -13.08 -0.01
N VAL A 109 -1.48 -13.84 0.10
CA VAL A 109 -2.82 -13.26 0.30
C VAL A 109 -2.89 -12.51 1.62
N GLN A 110 -2.33 -13.06 2.70
CA GLN A 110 -2.29 -12.37 3.99
C GLN A 110 -1.44 -11.09 3.93
N SER A 111 -0.26 -11.16 3.31
CA SER A 111 0.58 -9.98 3.07
C SER A 111 -0.17 -8.89 2.33
N TRP A 112 -0.94 -9.25 1.29
CA TRP A 112 -1.73 -8.26 0.55
C TRP A 112 -2.78 -7.56 1.42
N ILE A 113 -3.58 -8.34 2.18
CA ILE A 113 -4.58 -7.78 3.11
C ILE A 113 -3.94 -6.78 4.07
N ASP A 114 -2.75 -7.12 4.55
CA ASP A 114 -2.01 -6.28 5.48
C ASP A 114 -1.52 -4.98 4.82
N LEU A 115 -1.04 -5.06 3.57
CA LEU A 115 -0.59 -3.93 2.77
C LEU A 115 -1.72 -3.02 2.30
N THR A 116 -2.94 -3.54 2.13
CA THR A 116 -4.10 -2.74 1.67
C THR A 116 -5.07 -2.38 2.77
N PHE A 117 -4.74 -2.61 4.04
CA PHE A 117 -5.69 -2.51 5.16
C PHE A 117 -6.37 -1.13 5.28
N HIS A 118 -5.65 -0.05 4.97
CA HIS A 118 -6.17 1.31 5.02
C HIS A 118 -6.72 1.82 3.68
N LEU A 119 -6.51 1.08 2.59
CA LEU A 119 -7.08 1.46 1.30
C LEU A 119 -8.59 1.23 1.31
N LYS A 120 -9.35 2.22 0.83
CA LYS A 120 -10.80 2.07 0.62
C LYS A 120 -11.18 2.30 -0.82
N PHE A 121 -11.96 1.40 -1.39
CA PHE A 121 -12.31 1.48 -2.82
C PHE A 121 -13.18 2.71 -3.15
N GLU A 122 -13.87 3.26 -2.15
CA GLU A 122 -14.60 4.53 -2.27
C GLU A 122 -13.70 5.74 -2.58
N ASN A 123 -12.40 5.63 -2.26
CA ASN A 123 -11.39 6.65 -2.54
C ASN A 123 -10.66 6.40 -3.87
N PHE A 124 -11.06 5.40 -4.66
CA PHE A 124 -10.42 5.10 -5.94
C PHE A 124 -10.82 6.14 -7.02
N PRO A 125 -9.86 6.67 -7.83
CA PRO A 125 -8.44 6.36 -7.84
C PRO A 125 -7.70 6.95 -6.62
N PHE A 126 -6.83 6.13 -6.03
CA PHE A 126 -6.02 6.57 -4.89
C PHE A 126 -5.10 7.71 -5.29
N SER A 127 -4.91 8.65 -4.36
CA SER A 127 -4.14 9.86 -4.62
C SER A 127 -2.73 9.75 -4.03
N ILE A 128 -1.74 10.19 -4.80
CA ILE A 128 -0.38 10.50 -4.35
C ILE A 128 -0.29 12.02 -4.35
N ASN A 129 -0.21 12.59 -3.16
CA ASN A 129 -0.18 14.03 -2.98
C ASN A 129 1.23 14.55 -3.28
N LYS A 130 1.29 15.71 -3.93
CA LYS A 130 2.54 16.41 -4.17
C LYS A 130 2.99 17.14 -2.92
N GLU A 131 4.30 17.19 -2.70
CA GLU A 131 4.87 18.06 -1.69
C GLU A 131 4.67 19.52 -2.12
N GLU A 132 4.07 20.31 -1.23
CA GLU A 132 4.06 21.76 -1.36
C GLU A 132 5.09 22.34 -0.38
N PRO A 133 6.28 22.74 -0.85
CA PRO A 133 7.31 23.27 0.04
C PRO A 133 6.83 24.59 0.64
N ILE A 134 6.95 24.75 1.96
CA ILE A 134 6.72 26.05 2.58
C ILE A 134 7.90 26.96 2.25
N THR A 135 7.68 27.87 1.30
CA THR A 135 8.64 28.93 0.96
C THR A 135 8.28 30.23 1.67
N PRO A 136 9.23 30.89 2.36
CA PRO A 136 8.98 32.21 2.92
C PRO A 136 8.68 33.22 1.80
N PRO A 137 7.84 34.24 2.03
CA PRO A 137 7.64 35.33 1.08
C PRO A 137 8.97 36.01 0.72
N THR A 138 9.16 36.31 -0.57
CA THR A 138 10.43 36.84 -1.09
C THR A 138 10.70 38.29 -0.71
N ASN A 139 9.73 38.97 -0.09
CA ASN A 139 9.77 40.38 0.25
C ASN A 139 9.92 40.67 1.75
N LEU A 140 10.25 39.66 2.57
CA LEU A 140 10.49 39.85 4.00
C LEU A 140 11.87 40.45 4.26
N THR A 141 11.95 41.39 5.20
CA THR A 141 13.22 41.81 5.81
C THR A 141 13.81 40.67 6.65
N PRO A 142 15.11 40.70 7.01
CA PRO A 142 15.71 39.65 7.83
C PRO A 142 15.00 39.38 9.16
N LYS A 143 14.48 40.43 9.81
CA LYS A 143 13.74 40.31 11.09
C LYS A 143 12.35 39.69 10.89
N GLU A 144 11.64 40.10 9.83
CA GLU A 144 10.33 39.52 9.49
C GLU A 144 10.47 38.06 9.04
N LEU A 145 11.58 37.72 8.36
CA LEU A 145 11.89 36.35 7.99
C LEU A 145 12.12 35.48 9.23
N GLU A 146 12.86 35.97 10.22
CA GLU A 146 13.05 35.29 11.51
C GLU A 146 11.71 35.06 12.24
N GLU A 147 10.88 36.10 12.34
CA GLU A 147 9.55 35.99 12.95
C GLU A 147 8.63 35.04 12.19
N TRP A 148 8.68 35.05 10.86
CA TRP A 148 7.94 34.11 10.02
C TRP A 148 8.39 32.67 10.25
N TYR A 149 9.70 32.40 10.35
CA TYR A 149 10.20 31.07 10.70
C TYR A 149 9.74 30.63 12.09
N LEU A 150 9.65 31.54 13.06
CA LEU A 150 9.20 31.18 14.41
C LEU A 150 7.69 30.88 14.50
N THR A 151 6.88 31.50 13.62
CA THR A 151 5.41 31.47 13.73
C THR A 151 4.73 30.59 12.69
N THR A 152 5.35 30.42 11.52
CA THR A 152 4.74 29.79 10.35
C THR A 152 5.49 28.54 9.90
N PHE A 153 6.76 28.38 10.29
CA PHE A 153 7.51 27.18 9.96
C PHE A 153 6.86 25.95 10.60
N LYS A 154 6.54 24.98 9.75
CA LYS A 154 6.07 23.66 10.14
C LYS A 154 7.16 22.65 9.83
N SER A 155 7.35 21.68 10.72
CA SER A 155 8.13 20.49 10.41
C SER A 155 7.56 19.77 9.18
N ARG A 156 8.37 18.92 8.54
CA ARG A 156 7.89 18.08 7.43
C ARG A 156 6.72 17.19 7.84
N PHE A 157 6.76 16.68 9.08
CA PHE A 157 5.64 15.94 9.65
C PHE A 157 4.37 16.78 9.68
N GLU A 158 4.43 17.99 10.20
CA GLU A 158 3.27 18.86 10.31
C GLU A 158 2.75 19.28 8.93
N GLN A 159 3.62 19.50 7.94
CA GLN A 159 3.19 19.75 6.56
C GLN A 159 2.45 18.55 5.99
N ALA A 160 3.06 17.37 6.05
CA ALA A 160 2.46 16.14 5.53
C ALA A 160 1.15 15.82 6.26
N PHE A 161 1.13 15.84 7.58
CA PHE A 161 -0.03 15.42 8.35
C PHE A 161 -1.12 16.49 8.40
N GLN A 162 -0.78 17.77 8.57
CA GLN A 162 -1.78 18.82 8.74
C GLN A 162 -2.22 19.43 7.40
N ASP A 163 -1.28 19.73 6.51
CA ASP A 163 -1.61 20.50 5.29
C ASP A 163 -2.06 19.56 4.17
N THR A 164 -1.36 18.44 3.98
CA THR A 164 -1.74 17.47 2.95
C THR A 164 -2.92 16.60 3.37
N HIS A 165 -2.94 16.14 4.62
CA HIS A 165 -3.93 15.17 5.11
C HIS A 165 -4.98 15.76 6.04
N ASN A 166 -5.00 17.08 6.28
CA ASN A 166 -5.99 17.73 7.15
C ASN A 166 -6.08 17.12 8.55
N ARG A 167 -4.96 16.59 9.07
CA ARG A 167 -4.87 15.83 10.34
C ARG A 167 -5.68 14.54 10.37
N ASP A 168 -6.06 14.02 9.20
CA ASP A 168 -6.68 12.71 9.09
C ASP A 168 -5.61 11.61 8.98
N MET A 169 -5.47 10.87 10.07
CA MET A 169 -4.58 9.72 10.16
C MET A 169 -4.91 8.65 9.12
N PHE A 170 -6.19 8.42 8.81
CA PHE A 170 -6.58 7.39 7.87
C PHE A 170 -6.21 7.76 6.43
N SER A 171 -6.40 9.03 6.06
CA SER A 171 -5.94 9.53 4.77
C SER A 171 -4.41 9.42 4.62
N PHE A 172 -3.64 9.73 5.67
CA PHE A 172 -2.18 9.54 5.66
C PHE A 172 -1.80 8.06 5.49
N PHE A 173 -2.47 7.18 6.23
CA PHE A 173 -2.23 5.73 6.17
C PHE A 173 -2.62 5.11 4.83
N GLU A 174 -3.69 5.60 4.21
CA GLU A 174 -4.07 5.22 2.85
C GLU A 174 -2.99 5.63 1.85
N GLU A 175 -2.53 6.89 1.88
CA GLU A 175 -1.50 7.37 0.95
C GLU A 175 -0.20 6.59 1.11
N ILE A 176 0.30 6.39 2.34
CA ILE A 176 1.58 5.72 2.54
C ILE A 176 1.55 4.24 2.10
N GLN A 177 0.43 3.54 2.31
CA GLN A 177 0.26 2.17 1.83
C GLN A 177 0.16 2.12 0.31
N PHE A 178 -0.61 3.04 -0.30
CA PHE A 178 -0.74 3.10 -1.75
C PHE A 178 0.59 3.44 -2.44
N ALA A 179 1.34 4.40 -1.89
CA ALA A 179 2.66 4.78 -2.39
C ALA A 179 3.64 3.61 -2.30
N PHE A 180 3.64 2.88 -1.18
CA PHE A 180 4.46 1.68 -1.02
C PHE A 180 4.12 0.58 -2.03
N ILE A 181 2.83 0.26 -2.18
CA ILE A 181 2.38 -0.76 -3.14
C ILE A 181 2.76 -0.36 -4.57
N SER A 182 2.54 0.91 -4.93
CA SER A 182 2.83 1.41 -6.27
C SER A 182 4.31 1.37 -6.60
N TYR A 183 5.16 1.71 -5.62
CA TYR A 183 6.60 1.52 -5.74
C TYR A 183 6.98 0.04 -5.89
N VAL A 184 6.50 -0.84 -5.01
CA VAL A 184 6.94 -2.24 -4.98
C VAL A 184 6.46 -3.02 -6.21
N LEU A 185 5.18 -2.87 -6.58
CA LEU A 185 4.56 -3.63 -7.66
C LEU A 185 4.76 -2.98 -9.04
N PHE A 186 4.64 -1.66 -9.14
CA PHE A 186 4.64 -0.96 -10.44
C PHE A 186 5.96 -0.25 -10.76
N LYS A 187 6.90 -0.22 -9.80
CA LYS A 187 8.17 0.52 -9.94
C LYS A 187 7.92 2.00 -10.26
N ASP A 188 6.88 2.56 -9.65
CA ASP A 188 6.54 3.97 -9.79
C ASP A 188 7.50 4.82 -8.94
N GLU A 189 8.31 5.64 -9.62
CA GLU A 189 9.32 6.50 -9.00
C GLU A 189 8.70 7.69 -8.25
N GLU A 190 7.55 8.22 -8.69
CA GLU A 190 6.84 9.29 -7.96
C GLU A 190 6.27 8.72 -6.65
N ALA A 191 5.71 7.52 -6.70
CA ALA A 191 5.26 6.80 -5.51
C ALA A 191 6.42 6.46 -4.56
N HIS A 192 7.56 6.04 -5.10
CA HIS A 192 8.79 5.82 -4.33
C HIS A 192 9.21 7.07 -3.57
N ASP A 193 9.35 8.20 -4.26
CA ASP A 193 9.78 9.45 -3.64
C ASP A 193 8.80 9.93 -2.58
N ARG A 194 7.50 9.81 -2.87
CA ARG A 194 6.45 10.17 -1.90
C ARG A 194 6.45 9.25 -0.68
N TYR A 195 6.56 7.94 -0.87
CA TYR A 195 6.65 6.98 0.23
C TYR A 195 7.78 7.34 1.19
N PHE A 196 8.99 7.55 0.65
CA PHE A 196 10.15 7.91 1.47
C PHE A 196 10.06 9.31 2.08
N TYR A 197 9.42 10.26 1.40
CA TYR A 197 9.12 11.56 1.99
C TYR A 197 8.24 11.41 3.25
N LEU A 198 7.15 10.63 3.16
CA LEU A 198 6.22 10.41 4.27
C LEU A 198 6.90 9.70 5.45
N ILE A 199 7.70 8.67 5.17
CA ILE A 199 8.51 7.98 6.20
C ILE A 199 9.45 8.97 6.91
N GLN A 200 10.24 9.73 6.14
CA GLN A 200 11.21 10.65 6.71
C GLN A 200 10.54 11.83 7.43
N ALA A 201 9.36 12.26 6.99
CA ALA A 201 8.57 13.25 7.70
C ALA A 201 8.22 12.74 9.11
N VAL A 202 7.71 11.51 9.22
CA VAL A 202 7.36 10.90 10.52
C VAL A 202 8.59 10.66 11.39
N TYR A 203 9.70 10.20 10.81
CA TYR A 203 10.94 9.96 11.57
C TYR A 203 11.56 11.22 12.18
N ASN A 204 11.27 12.39 11.59
CA ASN A 204 11.76 13.68 12.05
C ASN A 204 10.63 14.52 12.69
N ALA A 205 9.58 13.88 13.21
CA ALA A 205 8.46 14.58 13.83
C ALA A 205 8.80 15.16 15.21
N GLY A 206 9.78 14.57 15.91
CA GLY A 206 10.23 14.96 17.24
C GLY A 206 9.30 14.51 18.37
N GLU A 207 9.85 14.38 19.58
CA GLU A 207 9.17 13.95 20.81
C GLU A 207 7.81 14.65 21.06
N ARG A 208 7.74 15.96 20.80
CA ARG A 208 6.50 16.74 20.97
C ARG A 208 5.36 16.21 20.09
N SER A 209 5.65 15.84 18.84
CA SER A 209 4.62 15.31 17.93
C SER A 209 4.18 13.93 18.37
N VAL A 210 5.13 13.07 18.78
CA VAL A 210 4.88 11.74 19.32
C VAL A 210 3.94 11.79 20.52
N THR A 211 4.23 12.69 21.47
CA THR A 211 3.41 12.90 22.66
C THR A 211 2.00 13.42 22.34
N ASN A 212 1.86 14.28 21.33
CA ASN A 212 0.57 14.88 20.98
C ASN A 212 -0.33 13.99 20.11
N ALA A 213 0.24 13.00 19.41
CA ALA A 213 -0.51 12.15 18.50
C ALA A 213 -0.17 10.65 18.66
N PRO A 214 -0.22 10.07 19.87
CA PRO A 214 0.25 8.70 20.11
C PRO A 214 -0.47 7.64 19.26
N GLY A 215 -1.77 7.83 18.99
CA GLY A 215 -2.52 6.94 18.11
C GLY A 215 -1.98 6.89 16.68
N PHE A 216 -1.52 8.03 16.15
CA PHE A 216 -0.89 8.12 14.83
C PHE A 216 0.40 7.30 14.78
N PHE A 217 1.32 7.52 15.72
CA PHE A 217 2.60 6.81 15.72
C PHE A 217 2.43 5.31 15.96
N SER A 218 1.49 4.92 16.83
CA SER A 218 1.15 3.51 17.01
C SER A 218 0.67 2.86 15.71
N GLY A 219 -0.29 3.47 15.01
CA GLY A 219 -0.81 2.93 13.74
C GLY A 219 0.22 2.94 12.62
N PHE A 220 1.05 3.99 12.55
CA PHE A 220 2.13 4.09 11.59
C PHE A 220 3.13 2.93 11.73
N PHE A 221 3.49 2.54 12.96
CA PHE A 221 4.37 1.41 13.20
C PHE A 221 3.77 0.06 12.80
N ASP A 222 2.44 -0.10 12.93
CA ASP A 222 1.77 -1.33 12.44
C ASP A 222 1.89 -1.44 10.92
N ILE A 223 1.78 -0.32 10.20
CA ILE A 223 1.99 -0.25 8.74
C ILE A 223 3.45 -0.52 8.40
N LEU A 224 4.37 0.15 9.10
CA LEU A 224 5.80 0.04 8.85
C LEU A 224 6.30 -1.40 9.02
N LEU A 225 5.83 -2.11 10.05
CA LEU A 225 6.19 -3.51 10.28
C LEU A 225 5.85 -4.38 9.08
N LYS A 226 4.65 -4.20 8.52
CA LYS A 226 4.18 -4.94 7.33
C LYS A 226 4.99 -4.62 6.08
N HIS A 227 5.40 -3.35 5.91
CA HIS A 227 6.25 -2.93 4.80
C HIS A 227 7.64 -3.56 4.93
N PHE A 228 8.21 -3.56 6.14
CA PHE A 228 9.48 -4.22 6.43
C PHE A 228 9.41 -5.71 6.10
N ASP A 229 8.36 -6.42 6.53
CA ASP A 229 8.18 -7.85 6.23
C ASP A 229 8.10 -8.17 4.72
N THR A 230 7.72 -7.18 3.91
CA THR A 230 7.63 -7.32 2.45
C THR A 230 8.98 -7.14 1.76
N ILE A 231 9.84 -6.26 2.27
CA ILE A 231 11.18 -6.00 1.72
C ILE A 231 12.15 -7.07 2.24
N LYS A 232 13.05 -7.59 1.42
CA LYS A 232 14.01 -8.58 1.91
C LYS A 232 15.06 -7.93 2.81
N ALA A 233 15.52 -8.66 3.82
CA ALA A 233 16.56 -8.17 4.74
C ALA A 233 17.84 -7.73 4.01
N GLU A 234 18.20 -8.42 2.92
CA GLU A 234 19.37 -8.11 2.08
C GLU A 234 19.28 -6.76 1.34
N ASP A 235 18.07 -6.20 1.18
CA ASP A 235 17.84 -4.91 0.52
C ASP A 235 18.01 -3.73 1.50
N PHE A 236 18.22 -4.00 2.79
CA PHE A 236 18.52 -2.98 3.81
C PHE A 236 20.02 -2.75 3.91
N SER A 237 20.54 -1.90 3.03
CA SER A 237 21.89 -1.34 3.17
C SER A 237 21.93 -0.21 4.23
N PRO A 238 23.09 0.12 4.81
CA PRO A 238 23.20 1.20 5.80
C PRO A 238 22.76 2.59 5.32
N ASP A 239 22.75 2.82 4.00
CA ASP A 239 22.26 4.03 3.35
C ASP A 239 20.78 3.95 2.93
N ASN A 240 20.08 2.86 3.27
CA ASN A 240 18.68 2.68 2.94
C ASN A 240 17.82 3.72 3.68
N ARG A 241 17.10 4.53 2.89
CA ARG A 241 16.22 5.62 3.36
C ARG A 241 15.09 5.15 4.29
N LEU A 242 14.80 3.85 4.35
CA LEU A 242 13.76 3.29 5.20
C LEU A 242 14.21 3.13 6.66
N ILE A 243 15.51 2.96 6.88
CA ILE A 243 16.10 2.83 8.22
C ILE A 243 16.85 4.09 8.65
N ALA A 244 17.25 4.94 7.70
CA ALA A 244 17.87 6.23 8.00
C ALA A 244 16.95 7.07 8.93
N ASN A 245 17.47 7.48 10.09
CA ASN A 245 16.76 8.25 11.13
C ASN A 245 15.64 7.50 11.88
N LEU A 246 15.43 6.21 11.62
CA LEU A 246 14.44 5.42 12.37
C LEU A 246 14.78 5.35 13.87
N SER A 247 16.08 5.30 14.20
CA SER A 247 16.57 5.33 15.59
C SER A 247 16.03 6.53 16.38
N ASN A 248 15.97 7.71 15.75
CA ASN A 248 15.51 8.95 16.38
C ASN A 248 14.04 8.85 16.78
N LEU A 249 13.20 8.33 15.90
CA LEU A 249 11.78 8.15 16.20
C LEU A 249 11.54 7.10 17.30
N LEU A 250 12.32 6.02 17.28
CA LEU A 250 12.24 5.00 18.31
C LEU A 250 12.65 5.54 19.68
N GLU A 251 13.69 6.37 19.73
CA GLU A 251 14.11 7.09 20.94
C GLU A 251 13.02 8.06 21.41
N ASP A 252 12.49 8.91 20.53
CA ASP A 252 11.37 9.82 20.85
C ASP A 252 10.15 9.07 21.42
N MET A 253 9.83 7.88 20.90
CA MET A 253 8.74 7.03 21.40
C MET A 253 9.04 6.42 22.77
N GLU A 254 10.27 6.00 23.02
CA GLU A 254 10.69 5.47 24.31
C GLU A 254 10.69 6.56 25.39
N ASP A 255 11.17 7.75 25.05
CA ASP A 255 11.30 8.90 25.96
C ASP A 255 9.97 9.62 26.21
N SER A 256 8.97 9.43 25.35
CA SER A 256 7.62 10.02 25.50
C SER A 256 6.92 9.66 26.83
N GLY A 257 7.35 8.59 27.49
CA GLY A 257 6.71 8.07 28.71
C GLY A 257 5.33 7.44 28.48
N ILE A 258 4.89 7.28 27.23
CA ILE A 258 3.61 6.65 26.85
C ILE A 258 3.84 5.15 26.68
N GLU A 259 3.49 4.36 27.71
CA GLU A 259 3.78 2.92 27.80
C GLU A 259 3.46 2.11 26.51
N PRO A 260 2.28 2.26 25.86
CA PRO A 260 2.01 1.56 24.61
C PRO A 260 2.98 1.88 23.47
N LEU A 261 3.51 3.11 23.39
CA LEU A 261 4.49 3.50 22.38
C LEU A 261 5.87 2.95 22.71
N THR A 262 6.27 3.02 23.98
CA THR A 262 7.52 2.44 24.46
C THR A 262 7.58 0.94 24.17
N GLU A 263 6.50 0.19 24.46
CA GLU A 263 6.42 -1.24 24.15
C GLU A 263 6.52 -1.50 22.65
N LYS A 264 5.79 -0.71 21.84
CA LYS A 264 5.79 -0.86 20.39
C LYS A 264 7.15 -0.55 19.76
N ALA A 265 7.85 0.47 20.24
CA ALA A 265 9.21 0.80 19.83
C ALA A 265 10.18 -0.36 20.13
N ARG A 266 10.12 -0.94 21.34
CA ARG A 266 10.93 -2.11 21.72
C ARG A 266 10.63 -3.33 20.85
N ASN A 267 9.36 -3.66 20.67
CA ASN A 267 8.94 -4.79 19.82
C ASN A 267 9.42 -4.61 18.38
N PHE A 268 9.44 -3.37 17.87
CA PHE A 268 9.95 -3.06 16.55
C PHE A 268 11.47 -3.23 16.47
N LYS A 269 12.25 -2.74 17.46
CA LYS A 269 13.70 -2.98 17.55
C LYS A 269 14.02 -4.48 17.54
N GLU A 270 13.34 -5.27 18.38
CA GLU A 270 13.51 -6.72 18.42
C GLU A 270 13.14 -7.40 17.10
N HIS A 271 12.17 -6.86 16.36
CA HIS A 271 11.84 -7.33 15.03
C HIS A 271 12.99 -7.10 14.04
N LEU A 272 13.57 -5.89 14.02
CA LEU A 272 14.71 -5.56 13.16
C LEU A 272 15.93 -6.44 13.47
N ASP A 273 16.25 -6.61 14.76
CA ASP A 273 17.35 -7.46 15.21
C ASP A 273 17.18 -8.92 14.75
N ARG A 274 15.97 -9.47 14.88
CA ARG A 274 15.66 -10.83 14.39
C ARG A 274 15.83 -10.98 12.89
N ARG A 275 15.68 -9.88 12.14
CA ARG A 275 15.88 -9.84 10.69
C ARG A 275 17.31 -9.48 10.29
N GLY A 276 18.19 -9.20 11.25
CA GLY A 276 19.58 -8.81 11.01
C GLY A 276 19.71 -7.39 10.46
N ILE A 277 18.70 -6.54 10.64
CA ILE A 277 18.71 -5.15 10.18
C ILE A 277 19.27 -4.28 11.32
N GLN A 278 20.40 -3.63 11.06
CA GLN A 278 21.03 -2.72 12.01
C GLN A 278 20.60 -1.28 11.74
N ILE A 279 20.22 -0.56 12.80
CA ILE A 279 19.78 0.85 12.77
C ILE A 279 20.57 1.70 13.75
#